data_AF-A0A9X7R7S9-F1
#
_entry.id   AF-A0A9X7R7S9-F1
#
_cell.length_a   1.000
_cell.length_b   1.000
_cell.length_c   1.000
_cell.angle_alpha   90.00
_cell.angle_beta   90.00
_cell.angle_gamma   90.00
#
_symmetry.space_group_name_H-M   'P 1'
#
loop_
_entity.id
_entity.type
_entity.pdbx_description
1 polymer ?
#
loop_
_entity_poly.entity_id
_entity_poly.type
_entity_poly.pdbx_seq_one_letter_code
_entity_poly.pdbx_strand_id
1 'polypeptide(L)'
;MLLAVASLTGCAATSETRLSWDSLGGTTAQDSSTYLSCVDGRLTPGTATFVSDSGATRQLLTGSADPRQASGIVQVTPIAGGNHFSAYQRSAWQDKGELLDAAYQCAQHS
;
A
#
# COMPACT_ATOMS: atom_id res chain seq x y z
N MET A 1 5.59 53.99 5.70
CA MET A 1 5.20 52.65 5.21
C MET A 1 6.35 52.09 4.39
N LEU A 2 6.95 50.98 4.83
CA LEU A 2 7.78 50.09 4.01
C LEU A 2 7.64 48.69 4.63
N LEU A 3 6.95 47.79 3.90
CA LEU A 3 6.69 46.41 4.32
C LEU A 3 7.96 45.57 4.13
N ALA A 4 8.45 44.95 5.20
CA ALA A 4 9.43 43.88 5.13
C ALA A 4 8.69 42.56 4.84
N VAL A 5 8.91 42.00 3.66
CA VAL A 5 8.37 40.69 3.26
C VAL A 5 9.27 39.62 3.86
N ALA A 6 8.75 38.87 4.84
CA ALA A 6 9.42 37.71 5.40
C ALA A 6 9.12 36.49 4.50
N SER A 7 10.08 36.09 3.69
CA SER A 7 10.03 34.84 2.92
C SER A 7 10.35 33.67 3.85
N LEU A 8 9.32 33.11 4.51
CA LEU A 8 9.43 31.80 5.14
C LEU A 8 9.37 30.73 4.03
N THR A 9 10.52 30.40 3.43
CA THR A 9 10.66 29.16 2.65
C THR A 9 10.67 27.98 3.64
N GLY A 10 9.48 27.61 4.09
CA GLY A 10 9.24 26.50 5.00
C GLY A 10 9.34 25.17 4.26
N CYS A 11 10.28 24.34 4.71
CA CYS A 11 10.31 22.88 4.69
C CYS A 11 9.73 22.19 3.44
N ALA A 12 10.60 21.81 2.51
CA ALA A 12 10.43 20.54 1.82
C ALA A 12 10.60 19.43 2.86
N ALA A 13 9.52 19.13 3.60
CA ALA A 13 9.44 17.88 4.32
C ALA A 13 9.38 16.80 3.23
N THR A 14 10.52 16.20 2.92
CA THR A 14 10.48 14.87 2.33
C THR A 14 9.74 14.03 3.34
N SER A 15 8.50 13.68 3.03
CA SER A 15 7.80 12.61 3.72
C SER A 15 8.63 11.36 3.45
N GLU A 16 9.69 11.16 4.24
CA GLU A 16 10.13 9.84 4.56
C GLU A 16 8.88 9.22 5.15
N THR A 17 8.15 8.47 4.31
CA THR A 17 7.12 7.57 4.75
C THR A 17 7.80 6.78 5.84
N ARG A 18 7.54 7.15 7.10
CA ARG A 18 7.96 6.35 8.24
C ARG A 18 7.28 5.04 7.96
N LEU A 19 8.02 4.09 7.42
CA LEU A 19 7.59 2.72 7.23
C LEU A 19 7.19 2.31 8.63
N SER A 20 5.89 2.36 8.91
CA SER A 20 5.38 1.64 10.04
C SER A 20 5.81 0.21 9.75
N TRP A 21 6.36 -0.50 10.73
CA TRP A 21 6.78 -1.88 10.50
C TRP A 21 5.65 -2.74 9.93
N ASP A 22 4.41 -2.32 10.16
CA ASP A 22 3.19 -2.96 9.76
C ASP A 22 2.56 -2.36 8.48
N SER A 23 3.12 -1.30 7.87
CA SER A 23 2.54 -0.73 6.66
C SER A 23 3.52 -0.04 5.72
N LEU A 24 3.16 -0.03 4.43
CA LEU A 24 3.81 0.75 3.40
C LEU A 24 2.82 1.22 2.35
N GLY A 25 3.23 2.19 1.52
CA GLY A 25 2.42 2.66 0.42
C GLY A 25 3.26 3.35 -0.64
N GLY A 26 2.69 3.49 -1.83
CA GLY A 26 3.38 4.04 -2.98
C GLY A 26 2.48 4.14 -4.20
N THR A 27 3.07 4.18 -5.38
CA THR A 27 2.34 4.18 -6.66
C THR A 27 2.80 3.03 -7.52
N THR A 28 1.92 2.54 -8.39
CA THR A 28 2.22 1.53 -9.41
C THR A 28 1.59 1.92 -10.74
N ALA A 29 2.27 1.60 -11.84
CA ALA A 29 1.75 1.76 -13.19
C ALA A 29 0.82 0.60 -13.61
N GLN A 30 0.87 -0.53 -12.89
CA GLN A 30 -0.02 -1.67 -13.13
C GLN A 30 -1.47 -1.31 -12.81
N ASP A 31 -2.42 -1.88 -13.54
CA ASP A 31 -3.83 -1.83 -13.14
C ASP A 31 -4.06 -2.60 -11.83
N SER A 32 -5.18 -2.29 -11.16
CA SER A 32 -5.48 -2.84 -9.83
C SER A 32 -5.56 -4.37 -9.81
N SER A 33 -6.02 -5.02 -10.89
CA SER A 33 -6.17 -6.48 -10.92
C SER A 33 -4.81 -7.16 -11.12
N THR A 34 -4.00 -6.63 -12.04
CA THR A 34 -2.64 -7.14 -12.30
C THR A 34 -1.77 -7.00 -11.05
N TYR A 35 -1.81 -5.83 -10.40
CA TYR A 35 -1.06 -5.59 -9.19
C TYR A 35 -1.45 -6.54 -8.04
N LEU A 36 -2.74 -6.67 -7.75
CA LEU A 36 -3.19 -7.57 -6.68
C LEU A 36 -2.93 -9.04 -6.99
N SER A 37 -3.00 -9.46 -8.26
CA SER A 37 -2.63 -10.82 -8.67
C SER A 37 -1.14 -11.09 -8.47
N CYS A 38 -0.27 -10.10 -8.73
CA CYS A 38 1.15 -10.21 -8.44
C CYS A 38 1.40 -10.38 -6.94
N VAL A 39 0.72 -9.59 -6.10
CA VAL A 39 0.85 -9.69 -4.63
C VAL A 39 0.40 -11.05 -4.15
N ASP A 40 -0.79 -11.51 -4.55
CA ASP A 40 -1.35 -12.81 -4.19
C ASP A 40 -0.39 -13.96 -4.55
N GLY A 41 0.15 -13.94 -5.77
CA GLY A 41 1.06 -14.97 -6.27
C GLY A 41 2.43 -15.02 -5.59
N ARG A 42 2.77 -14.02 -4.77
CA ARG A 42 4.03 -13.98 -4.00
C ARG A 42 3.86 -14.38 -2.53
N LEU A 43 2.64 -14.53 -2.06
CA LEU A 43 2.38 -15.00 -0.70
C LEU A 43 2.67 -16.50 -0.59
N THR A 44 2.91 -16.94 0.64
CA THR A 44 3.12 -18.34 0.98
C THR A 44 1.94 -19.17 0.46
N PRO A 45 2.20 -20.25 -0.30
CA PRO A 45 1.14 -21.09 -0.83
C PRO A 45 0.19 -21.58 0.27
N GLY A 46 -1.11 -21.45 0.02
CA GLY A 46 -2.16 -21.80 0.98
C GLY A 46 -2.56 -20.67 1.93
N THR A 47 -1.93 -19.49 1.84
CA THR A 47 -2.44 -18.28 2.50
C THR A 47 -3.85 -17.99 1.98
N ALA A 48 -4.83 -17.90 2.88
CA ALA A 48 -6.19 -17.56 2.49
C ALA A 48 -6.27 -16.09 2.06
N THR A 49 -6.66 -15.84 0.82
CA THR A 49 -6.82 -14.50 0.27
C THR A 49 -8.22 -14.25 -0.25
N PHE A 50 -8.66 -12.99 -0.16
CA PHE A 50 -9.99 -12.57 -0.57
C PHE A 50 -9.88 -11.22 -1.27
N VAL A 51 -10.45 -11.13 -2.47
CA VAL A 51 -10.51 -9.86 -3.22
C VAL A 51 -11.89 -9.26 -3.06
N SER A 52 -11.93 -7.94 -2.82
CA SER A 52 -13.18 -7.19 -2.75
C SER A 52 -13.02 -5.82 -3.38
N ASP A 53 -14.12 -5.27 -3.88
CA ASP A 53 -14.20 -3.93 -4.46
C ASP A 53 -15.02 -3.00 -3.54
N SER A 54 -14.58 -1.75 -3.41
CA SER A 54 -15.28 -0.68 -2.71
C SER A 54 -15.15 0.63 -3.48
N GLY A 55 -16.16 0.96 -4.27
CA GLY A 55 -16.11 2.10 -5.19
C GLY A 55 -14.99 1.92 -6.21
N ALA A 56 -14.07 2.87 -6.26
CA ALA A 56 -12.88 2.79 -7.12
C ALA A 56 -11.72 2.00 -6.48
N THR A 57 -11.82 1.63 -5.20
CA THR A 57 -10.75 0.93 -4.49
C THR A 57 -10.93 -0.58 -4.64
N ARG A 58 -9.90 -1.27 -5.10
CA ARG A 58 -9.83 -2.73 -5.05
C ARG A 58 -8.91 -3.14 -3.91
N GLN A 59 -9.25 -4.18 -3.17
CA GLN A 59 -8.41 -4.66 -2.08
C GLN A 59 -8.25 -6.18 -2.08
N LEU A 60 -7.09 -6.63 -1.64
CA LEU A 60 -6.78 -8.00 -1.28
C LEU A 60 -6.64 -8.09 0.24
N LEU A 61 -7.40 -9.00 0.84
CA LEU A 61 -7.41 -9.30 2.28
C LEU A 61 -6.78 -10.66 2.49
N THR A 62 -6.00 -10.82 3.56
CA THR A 62 -5.42 -12.10 3.96
C THR A 62 -6.02 -12.60 5.28
N GLY A 63 -6.18 -13.91 5.40
CA GLY A 63 -6.67 -14.59 6.61
C GLY A 63 -8.18 -14.48 6.87
N SER A 64 -8.84 -13.40 6.45
CA SER A 64 -10.30 -13.22 6.56
C SER A 64 -10.86 -12.33 5.45
N ALA A 65 -12.08 -12.63 5.00
CA ALA A 65 -12.83 -11.78 4.07
C ALA A 65 -13.44 -10.53 4.74
N ASP A 66 -13.48 -10.48 6.09
CA ASP A 66 -13.86 -9.28 6.84
C ASP A 66 -12.63 -8.37 7.01
N PRO A 67 -12.61 -7.15 6.44
CA PRO A 67 -11.48 -6.23 6.55
C PRO A 67 -11.11 -5.89 7.99
N ARG A 68 -12.04 -5.97 8.95
CA ARG A 68 -11.75 -5.71 10.37
C ARG A 68 -11.01 -6.87 11.04
N GLN A 69 -11.10 -8.06 10.45
CA GLN A 69 -10.50 -9.27 11.00
C GLN A 69 -9.26 -9.73 10.21
N ALA A 70 -9.13 -9.30 8.95
CA ALA A 70 -8.01 -9.60 8.07
C ALA A 70 -6.65 -9.39 8.76
N SER A 71 -5.73 -10.34 8.59
CA SER A 71 -4.37 -10.25 9.12
C SER A 71 -3.50 -9.30 8.30
N GLY A 72 -3.84 -9.11 7.03
CA GLY A 72 -3.25 -8.11 6.16
C GLY A 72 -4.21 -7.63 5.08
N ILE A 73 -3.93 -6.43 4.58
CA ILE A 73 -4.75 -5.70 3.62
C ILE A 73 -3.83 -5.04 2.62
N VAL A 74 -4.10 -5.21 1.32
CA VAL A 74 -3.50 -4.40 0.26
C VAL A 74 -4.62 -3.71 -0.49
N GLN A 75 -4.60 -2.38 -0.54
CA GLN A 75 -5.60 -1.58 -1.23
C GLN A 75 -4.95 -0.88 -2.41
N VAL A 76 -5.69 -0.80 -3.52
CA VAL A 76 -5.29 -0.10 -4.74
C VAL A 76 -6.40 0.85 -5.12
N THR A 77 -6.05 2.13 -5.27
CA THR A 77 -6.97 3.20 -5.65
C THR A 77 -6.45 3.89 -6.90
N PRO A 78 -7.26 4.03 -7.96
CA PRO A 78 -6.91 4.82 -9.13
C PRO A 78 -6.60 6.28 -8.77
N ILE A 79 -5.53 6.81 -9.36
CA ILE A 79 -5.15 8.22 -9.28
C ILE A 79 -4.86 8.74 -10.70
N ALA A 80 -4.71 10.06 -10.85
CA ALA A 80 -4.28 10.62 -12.12
C ALA A 80 -2.89 10.08 -12.50
N GLY A 81 -2.80 9.38 -13.62
CA GLY A 81 -1.52 8.84 -14.14
C GLY A 81 -1.09 7.48 -13.59
N GLY A 82 -1.94 6.76 -12.86
CA GLY A 82 -1.62 5.39 -12.39
C GLY A 82 -2.52 4.94 -11.24
N ASN A 83 -1.96 4.11 -10.35
CA ASN A 83 -2.65 3.68 -9.13
C ASN A 83 -1.81 3.98 -7.90
N HIS A 84 -2.47 4.45 -6.84
CA HIS A 84 -1.89 4.47 -5.49
C HIS A 84 -2.17 3.13 -4.83
N PHE A 85 -1.19 2.60 -4.10
CA PHE A 85 -1.40 1.42 -3.28
C PHE A 85 -0.98 1.67 -1.83
N SER A 86 -1.63 0.95 -0.93
CA SER A 86 -1.22 0.81 0.46
C SER A 86 -1.27 -0.65 0.87
N ALA A 87 -0.38 -1.05 1.75
CA ALA A 87 -0.31 -2.38 2.32
C ALA A 87 -0.20 -2.27 3.84
N TYR A 88 -0.91 -3.12 4.55
CA TYR A 88 -0.89 -3.24 6.01
C TYR A 88 -0.86 -4.72 6.41
N GLN A 89 -0.09 -5.05 7.44
CA GLN A 89 -0.01 -6.39 8.01
C GLN A 89 0.12 -6.32 9.53
N ARG A 90 -0.87 -6.87 10.26
CA ARG A 90 -0.99 -6.75 11.73
C ARG A 90 0.19 -7.33 12.52
N SER A 91 0.77 -8.42 12.00
CA SER A 91 1.84 -9.18 12.66
C SER A 91 3.11 -9.17 11.80
N ALA A 92 3.41 -8.05 11.15
CA ALA A 92 4.51 -7.97 10.18
C ALA A 92 5.85 -8.39 10.78
N TRP A 93 6.10 -8.16 12.08
CA TRP A 93 7.32 -8.63 12.73
C TRP A 93 7.41 -10.16 12.83
N GLN A 94 6.31 -10.85 13.17
CA GLN A 94 6.27 -12.31 13.28
C GLN A 94 6.29 -12.99 11.91
N ASP A 95 5.56 -12.43 10.96
CA ASP A 95 5.41 -12.95 9.60
C ASP A 95 6.53 -12.45 8.67
N LYS A 96 7.55 -11.78 9.22
CA LYS A 96 8.69 -11.20 8.49
C LYS A 96 8.27 -10.23 7.36
N GLY A 97 7.11 -9.60 7.49
CA GLY A 97 6.59 -8.60 6.57
C GLY A 97 6.26 -9.13 5.19
N GLU A 98 5.97 -10.43 5.05
CA GLU A 98 5.74 -11.09 3.76
C GLU A 98 4.77 -10.34 2.83
N LEU A 99 3.62 -9.87 3.35
CA LEU A 99 2.64 -9.14 2.54
C LEU A 99 3.18 -7.79 2.10
N LEU A 100 3.92 -7.11 2.98
CA LEU A 100 4.54 -5.83 2.69
C LEU A 100 5.64 -5.99 1.63
N ASP A 101 6.50 -7.00 1.77
CA ASP A 101 7.54 -7.34 0.80
C ASP A 101 6.94 -7.69 -0.57
N ALA A 102 5.89 -8.51 -0.62
CA ALA A 102 5.17 -8.82 -1.85
C ALA A 102 4.61 -7.54 -2.52
N ALA A 103 3.95 -6.67 -1.76
CA ALA A 103 3.43 -5.39 -2.24
C ALA A 103 4.56 -4.50 -2.83
N TYR A 104 5.67 -4.37 -2.09
CA TYR A 104 6.81 -3.58 -2.53
C TYR A 104 7.41 -4.13 -3.83
N GLN A 105 7.67 -5.44 -3.92
CA GLN A 105 8.26 -6.05 -5.10
C GLN A 105 7.34 -5.95 -6.33
N CYS A 106 6.03 -6.09 -6.16
CA CYS A 106 5.08 -5.94 -7.27
C CYS A 106 4.97 -4.50 -7.76
N ALA A 107 5.17 -3.51 -6.90
CA ALA A 107 5.19 -2.11 -7.30
C ALA A 107 6.45 -1.76 -8.11
N GLN A 108 7.59 -2.39 -7.80
CA GLN A 108 8.88 -2.12 -8.44
C GLN A 108 9.08 -2.83 -9.79
N HIS A 109 8.22 -3.77 -10.14
CA HIS A 109 8.30 -4.55 -11.39
C HIS A 109 7.07 -4.35 -12.28
N SER A 110 6.54 -3.11 -12.27
CA SER A 110 5.46 -2.64 -13.15
C SER A 110 5.90 -2.38 -14.58
#